data_AF-A0A9N8K2U7-F1
#
_entry.id   AF-A0A9N8K2U7-F1
#
_cell.length_a   1.000
_cell.length_b   1.000
_cell.length_c   1.000
_cell.angle_alpha   90.00
_cell.angle_beta   90.00
_cell.angle_gamma   90.00
#
_symmetry.space_group_name_H-M   'P 1'
#
loop_
_entity.id
_entity.type
_entity.pdbx_description
1 polymer ?
#
loop_
_entity_poly.entity_id
_entity_poly.type
_entity_poly.pdbx_seq_one_letter_code
_entity_poly.pdbx_strand_id
1 'polypeptide(L)'
;MEFPAPFGREMSKEEAYIAEMDAKTGASLKLTILNGNGRVWTLVAGGGASVVYADAIASAGYAGELANYGEYSGAPTETQTFHYARTVLDLMLRAPMHSEGKVLFIGGGIANFTNVASTFKGVIRALREVAPLLIEHNVKIWVRRAGPNYQEGLKNIKAVGQELKLDMHVFGPEMHVSGIVPLALVPGKYTPDIKEFGA
;
A
#
# COMPACT_ATOMS: atom_id res chain seq x y z
N MET A 1 -24.55 -14.97 9.49
CA MET A 1 -25.23 -14.01 8.60
C MET A 1 -24.27 -13.76 7.45
N GLU A 2 -24.66 -14.03 6.21
CA GLU A 2 -23.84 -13.79 5.01
C GLU A 2 -24.23 -12.47 4.37
N PHE A 3 -23.23 -11.67 3.98
CA PHE A 3 -23.44 -10.40 3.28
C PHE A 3 -22.95 -10.55 1.83
N PRO A 4 -23.86 -10.65 0.84
CA PRO A 4 -23.47 -10.85 -0.54
C PRO A 4 -22.76 -9.62 -1.10
N ALA A 5 -21.85 -9.83 -2.05
CA ALA A 5 -21.23 -8.75 -2.80
C ALA A 5 -22.28 -7.98 -3.64
N PRO A 6 -22.04 -6.70 -3.97
CA PRO A 6 -22.91 -5.94 -4.86
C PRO A 6 -23.10 -6.64 -6.21
N PHE A 7 -24.26 -6.42 -6.84
CA PHE A 7 -24.57 -6.98 -8.14
C PHE A 7 -23.45 -6.73 -9.16
N GLY A 8 -23.05 -7.80 -9.88
CA GLY A 8 -21.94 -7.75 -10.83
C GLY A 8 -20.56 -8.10 -10.27
N ARG A 9 -20.47 -8.48 -8.98
CA ARG A 9 -19.24 -9.00 -8.36
C ARG A 9 -19.50 -10.25 -7.54
N GLU A 10 -18.55 -11.17 -7.57
CA GLU A 10 -18.42 -12.23 -6.59
C GLU A 10 -17.25 -11.89 -5.65
N MET A 11 -17.39 -12.22 -4.37
CA MET A 11 -16.31 -12.01 -3.41
C MET A 11 -15.16 -12.95 -3.72
N SER A 12 -13.97 -12.40 -3.94
CA SER A 12 -12.78 -13.21 -4.23
C SER A 12 -12.34 -13.99 -2.99
N LYS A 13 -11.56 -15.06 -3.19
CA LYS A 13 -10.99 -15.84 -2.07
C LYS A 13 -10.12 -14.97 -1.16
N GLU A 14 -9.43 -14.00 -1.74
CA GLU A 14 -8.58 -13.04 -1.06
C GLU A 14 -9.38 -11.99 -0.28
N GLU A 15 -10.48 -11.48 -0.85
CA GLU A 15 -11.41 -10.60 -0.14
C GLU A 15 -12.05 -11.32 1.06
N ALA A 16 -12.47 -12.57 0.87
CA ALA A 16 -13.01 -13.42 1.94
C ALA A 16 -11.97 -13.71 3.03
N TYR A 17 -10.72 -13.99 2.66
CA TYR A 17 -9.62 -14.20 3.61
C TYR A 17 -9.35 -12.95 4.47
N ILE A 18 -9.32 -11.77 3.87
CA ILE A 18 -9.15 -10.52 4.61
C ILE A 18 -10.36 -10.25 5.52
N ALA A 19 -11.59 -10.50 5.05
CA ALA A 19 -12.80 -10.37 5.86
C ALA A 19 -12.81 -11.33 7.07
N GLU A 20 -12.30 -12.56 6.89
CA GLU A 20 -12.15 -13.52 7.98
C GLU A 20 -11.12 -13.06 9.01
N MET A 21 -10.00 -12.50 8.56
CA MET A 21 -8.99 -11.91 9.46
C MET A 21 -9.56 -10.73 10.24
N ASP A 22 -10.30 -9.85 9.58
CA ASP A 22 -10.98 -8.68 10.16
C ASP A 22 -11.95 -9.07 11.26
N ALA A 23 -12.77 -10.09 11.04
CA ALA A 23 -13.73 -10.60 12.02
C ALA A 23 -13.08 -11.17 13.30
N LYS A 24 -11.78 -11.48 13.26
CA LYS A 24 -11.02 -12.08 14.37
C LYS A 24 -10.14 -11.06 15.11
N THR A 25 -10.30 -9.76 14.85
CA THR A 25 -9.48 -8.72 15.47
C THR A 25 -10.25 -7.47 15.86
N GLY A 26 -9.71 -6.70 16.82
CA GLY A 26 -10.18 -5.35 17.12
C GLY A 26 -9.61 -4.28 16.19
N ALA A 27 -8.66 -4.63 15.33
CA ALA A 27 -8.23 -3.80 14.21
C ALA A 27 -9.29 -3.80 13.09
N SER A 28 -9.14 -2.93 12.10
CA SER A 28 -9.93 -2.98 10.86
C SER A 28 -9.02 -3.34 9.70
N LEU A 29 -9.41 -4.34 8.92
CA LEU A 29 -8.76 -4.81 7.71
C LEU A 29 -9.81 -4.94 6.61
N LYS A 30 -9.70 -4.16 5.54
CA LYS A 30 -10.69 -4.15 4.46
C LYS A 30 -9.98 -4.23 3.13
N LEU A 31 -10.43 -5.11 2.24
CA LEU A 31 -9.93 -5.23 0.88
C LEU A 31 -11.09 -5.40 -0.09
N THR A 32 -11.03 -4.67 -1.18
CA THR A 32 -11.92 -4.80 -2.32
C THR A 32 -11.10 -4.69 -3.60
N ILE A 33 -11.20 -5.68 -4.47
CA ILE A 33 -10.53 -5.69 -5.77
C ILE A 33 -11.40 -4.88 -6.73
N LEU A 34 -10.82 -3.83 -7.31
CA LEU A 34 -11.49 -2.94 -8.24
C LEU A 34 -11.28 -3.38 -9.70
N ASN A 35 -10.02 -3.54 -10.07
CA ASN A 35 -9.57 -3.99 -11.38
C ASN A 35 -8.35 -4.90 -11.20
N GLY A 36 -8.55 -6.22 -11.26
CA GLY A 36 -7.46 -7.19 -11.08
C GLY A 36 -6.30 -7.05 -12.07
N ASN A 37 -6.49 -6.35 -13.19
CA ASN A 37 -5.46 -6.06 -14.18
C ASN A 37 -4.84 -4.66 -14.05
N GLY A 38 -5.32 -3.83 -13.11
CA GLY A 38 -4.84 -2.46 -12.93
C GLY A 38 -3.39 -2.42 -12.47
N ARG A 39 -2.66 -1.39 -12.89
CA ARG A 39 -1.24 -1.21 -12.50
C ARG A 39 -1.04 -0.46 -11.19
N VAL A 40 -2.06 0.22 -10.65
CA VAL A 40 -1.96 1.05 -9.45
C VAL A 40 -2.56 0.33 -8.25
N TRP A 41 -1.73 0.03 -7.25
CA TRP A 41 -2.12 -0.71 -6.06
C TRP A 41 -1.88 0.10 -4.79
N THR A 42 -2.69 -0.16 -3.78
CA THR A 42 -2.66 0.59 -2.52
C THR A 42 -2.59 -0.33 -1.29
N LEU A 43 -1.71 0.04 -0.37
CA LEU A 43 -1.57 -0.47 0.99
C LEU A 43 -1.62 0.74 1.92
N VAL A 44 -2.82 1.29 2.14
CA VAL A 44 -3.02 2.53 2.88
C VAL A 44 -3.57 2.24 4.26
N ALA A 45 -2.96 2.82 5.30
CA ALA A 45 -3.50 2.68 6.65
C ALA A 45 -4.42 3.84 7.06
N GLY A 46 -5.61 3.48 7.55
CA GLY A 46 -6.68 4.38 7.95
C GLY A 46 -7.73 4.57 6.85
N GLY A 47 -9.00 4.30 7.17
CA GLY A 47 -10.13 4.45 6.23
C GLY A 47 -10.20 5.82 5.55
N GLY A 48 -10.17 6.92 6.29
CA GLY A 48 -10.20 8.26 5.67
C GLY A 48 -8.99 8.53 4.75
N ALA A 49 -7.81 8.03 5.12
CA ALA A 49 -6.64 8.16 4.26
C ALA A 49 -6.76 7.31 2.99
N SER A 50 -7.32 6.10 3.06
CA SER A 50 -7.53 5.24 1.89
C SER A 50 -8.44 5.89 0.85
N VAL A 51 -9.48 6.61 1.30
CA VAL A 51 -10.36 7.42 0.43
C VAL A 51 -9.57 8.55 -0.24
N VAL A 52 -8.81 9.32 0.55
CA VAL A 52 -8.00 10.44 0.01
C VAL A 52 -6.96 9.97 -1.01
N TYR A 53 -6.38 8.79 -0.83
CA TYR A 53 -5.47 8.19 -1.82
C TYR A 53 -6.22 7.80 -3.10
N ALA A 54 -7.39 7.14 -2.98
CA ALA A 54 -8.21 6.78 -4.13
C ALA A 54 -8.64 8.02 -4.93
N ASP A 55 -9.08 9.08 -4.24
CA ASP A 55 -9.47 10.36 -4.87
C ASP A 55 -8.29 11.02 -5.59
N ALA A 56 -7.10 11.01 -4.98
CA ALA A 56 -5.89 11.56 -5.61
C ALA A 56 -5.48 10.76 -6.86
N ILE A 57 -5.58 9.44 -6.82
CA ILE A 57 -5.29 8.56 -7.97
C ILE A 57 -6.30 8.81 -9.09
N ALA A 58 -7.59 8.92 -8.76
CA ALA A 58 -8.63 9.24 -9.72
C ALA A 58 -8.44 10.64 -10.32
N SER A 59 -8.10 11.64 -9.51
CA SER A 59 -7.82 13.02 -9.93
C SER A 59 -6.58 13.12 -10.82
N ALA A 60 -5.61 12.21 -10.66
CA ALA A 60 -4.45 12.08 -11.54
C ALA A 60 -4.78 11.38 -12.88
N GLY A 61 -6.02 10.93 -13.10
CA GLY A 61 -6.46 10.27 -14.34
C GLY A 61 -6.32 8.74 -14.33
N TYR A 62 -6.00 8.13 -13.18
CA TYR A 62 -5.70 6.68 -13.08
C TYR A 62 -6.82 5.87 -12.44
N ALA A 63 -8.06 6.37 -12.42
CA ALA A 63 -9.20 5.66 -11.85
C ALA A 63 -9.43 4.27 -12.48
N GLY A 64 -9.27 4.14 -13.80
CA GLY A 64 -9.38 2.85 -14.51
C GLY A 64 -8.23 1.88 -14.22
N GLU A 65 -7.09 2.39 -13.75
CA GLU A 65 -5.88 1.62 -13.42
C GLU A 65 -5.78 1.27 -11.93
N LEU A 66 -6.70 1.78 -11.09
CA LEU A 66 -6.73 1.49 -9.67
C LEU A 66 -7.22 0.06 -9.44
N ALA A 67 -6.31 -0.78 -8.95
CA ALA A 67 -6.54 -2.21 -8.85
C ALA A 67 -7.31 -2.63 -7.61
N ASN A 68 -7.10 -1.95 -6.48
CA ASN A 68 -7.76 -2.26 -5.22
C ASN A 68 -8.11 -1.00 -4.42
N TYR A 69 -9.17 -1.13 -3.63
CA TYR A 69 -9.52 -0.22 -2.55
C TYR A 69 -9.51 -1.00 -1.24
N GLY A 70 -8.90 -0.45 -0.21
CA GLY A 70 -8.78 -1.14 1.06
C GLY A 70 -7.97 -0.36 2.07
N GLU A 71 -8.03 -0.81 3.32
CA GLU A 71 -7.34 -0.16 4.42
C GLU A 71 -6.96 -1.15 5.52
N TYR A 72 -5.94 -0.77 6.29
CA TYR A 72 -5.66 -1.37 7.59
C TYR A 72 -5.57 -0.29 8.67
N SER A 73 -6.31 -0.44 9.77
CA SER A 73 -6.35 0.55 10.86
C SER A 73 -6.71 -0.08 12.20
N GLY A 74 -6.83 0.71 13.27
CA GLY A 74 -7.10 0.17 14.61
C GLY A 74 -5.91 -0.54 15.25
N ALA A 75 -4.68 -0.18 14.86
CA ALA A 75 -3.42 -0.76 15.35
C ALA A 75 -3.31 -2.29 15.17
N PRO A 76 -3.33 -2.79 13.92
CA PRO A 76 -3.11 -4.20 13.67
C PRO A 76 -1.70 -4.63 14.12
N THR A 77 -1.57 -5.90 14.47
CA THR A 77 -0.30 -6.52 14.81
C THR A 77 0.61 -6.65 13.59
N GLU A 78 1.90 -6.90 13.84
CA GLU A 78 2.87 -7.21 12.78
C GLU A 78 2.38 -8.37 11.88
N THR A 79 1.92 -9.47 12.48
CA THR A 79 1.45 -10.67 11.74
C THR A 79 0.22 -10.36 10.89
N GLN A 80 -0.73 -9.60 11.41
CA GLN A 80 -1.90 -9.19 10.63
C GLN A 80 -1.51 -8.29 9.45
N THR A 81 -0.61 -7.34 9.70
CA THR A 81 -0.10 -6.45 8.64
C THR A 81 0.66 -7.24 7.58
N PHE A 82 1.45 -8.24 7.99
CA PHE A 82 2.14 -9.16 7.09
C PHE A 82 1.16 -9.92 6.18
N HIS A 83 0.14 -10.58 6.75
CA HIS A 83 -0.82 -11.34 5.95
C HIS A 83 -1.64 -10.45 5.02
N TYR A 84 -2.01 -9.25 5.47
CA TYR A 84 -2.70 -8.26 4.64
C TYR A 84 -1.80 -7.81 3.47
N ALA A 85 -0.57 -7.38 3.75
CA ALA A 85 0.39 -6.95 2.74
C ALA A 85 0.71 -8.08 1.73
N ARG A 86 0.97 -9.29 2.23
CA ARG A 86 1.22 -10.48 1.39
C ARG A 86 0.08 -10.77 0.43
N THR A 87 -1.17 -10.63 0.89
CA THR A 87 -2.36 -10.85 0.05
C THR A 87 -2.43 -9.83 -1.10
N VAL A 88 -2.19 -8.56 -0.82
CA VAL A 88 -2.18 -7.50 -1.86
C VAL A 88 -1.02 -7.68 -2.83
N LEU A 89 0.18 -8.03 -2.33
CA LEU A 89 1.34 -8.28 -3.18
C LEU A 89 1.12 -9.51 -4.09
N ASP A 90 0.55 -10.58 -3.57
CA ASP A 90 0.21 -11.77 -4.36
C ASP A 90 -0.80 -11.47 -5.47
N LEU A 91 -1.86 -10.70 -5.17
CA LEU A 91 -2.82 -10.22 -6.17
C LEU A 91 -2.14 -9.35 -7.24
N MET A 92 -1.30 -8.41 -6.82
CA MET A 92 -0.53 -7.56 -7.73
C MET A 92 0.35 -8.38 -8.67
N LEU A 93 1.06 -9.38 -8.16
CA LEU A 93 2.02 -10.16 -8.94
C LEU A 93 1.34 -11.21 -9.83
N ARG A 94 0.12 -11.64 -9.51
CA ARG A 94 -0.72 -12.43 -10.43
C ARG A 94 -1.28 -11.63 -11.59
N ALA A 95 -1.47 -10.32 -11.43
CA ALA A 95 -1.94 -9.46 -12.50
C ALA A 95 -0.92 -9.48 -13.67
N PRO A 96 -1.36 -9.38 -14.94
CA PRO A 96 -0.47 -9.36 -16.09
C PRO A 96 0.66 -8.34 -15.98
N MET A 97 1.75 -8.60 -16.71
CA MET A 97 2.81 -7.60 -16.90
C MET A 97 2.22 -6.35 -17.55
N HIS A 98 2.63 -5.19 -17.06
CA HIS A 98 2.23 -3.90 -17.60
C HIS A 98 3.44 -3.22 -18.25
N SER A 99 3.28 -2.67 -19.46
CA SER A 99 4.39 -2.06 -20.23
C SER A 99 5.10 -0.94 -19.46
N GLU A 100 4.35 -0.16 -18.69
CA GLU A 100 4.87 0.90 -17.82
C GLU A 100 5.27 0.43 -16.41
N GLY A 101 5.32 -0.88 -16.15
CA GLY A 101 5.44 -1.42 -14.80
C GLY A 101 4.21 -1.13 -13.93
N LYS A 102 4.31 -1.41 -12.63
CA LYS A 102 3.23 -1.20 -11.66
C LYS A 102 3.66 -0.21 -10.57
N VAL A 103 2.68 0.37 -9.88
CA VAL A 103 2.90 1.32 -8.78
C VAL A 103 2.23 0.80 -7.52
N LEU A 104 2.97 0.78 -6.41
CA LEU A 104 2.47 0.42 -5.09
C LEU A 104 2.58 1.61 -4.15
N PHE A 105 1.45 2.10 -3.65
CA PHE A 105 1.41 3.11 -2.61
C PHE A 105 1.30 2.46 -1.22
N ILE A 106 2.33 2.60 -0.39
CA ILE A 106 2.31 2.23 1.04
C ILE A 106 2.12 3.51 1.84
N GLY A 107 0.86 3.84 2.14
CA GLY A 107 0.47 5.21 2.47
C GLY A 107 -0.25 5.40 3.79
N GLY A 108 -0.55 6.67 4.07
CA GLY A 108 -1.72 7.10 4.81
C GLY A 108 -1.46 8.22 5.83
N GLY A 109 -2.48 8.46 6.66
CA GLY A 109 -2.51 9.59 7.59
C GLY A 109 -1.47 9.50 8.71
N ILE A 110 -1.39 10.58 9.51
CA ILE A 110 -0.62 10.56 10.76
C ILE A 110 -1.42 9.71 11.75
N ALA A 111 -0.87 8.55 12.15
CA ALA A 111 -1.57 7.67 13.07
C ALA A 111 -1.56 8.23 14.50
N ASN A 112 -2.67 8.09 15.23
CA ASN A 112 -2.77 8.49 16.64
C ASN A 112 -2.13 7.47 17.59
N PHE A 113 -2.39 6.18 17.39
CA PHE A 113 -2.00 5.11 18.31
C PHE A 113 -1.41 3.87 17.62
N THR A 114 -1.52 3.74 16.29
CA THR A 114 -0.89 2.63 15.57
C THR A 114 0.63 2.76 15.59
N ASN A 115 1.31 1.71 16.04
CA ASN A 115 2.77 1.63 16.00
C ASN A 115 3.26 1.39 14.57
N VAL A 116 3.83 2.43 13.95
CA VAL A 116 4.28 2.40 12.56
C VAL A 116 5.45 1.43 12.39
N ALA A 117 6.38 1.36 13.35
CA ALA A 117 7.50 0.42 13.27
C ALA A 117 7.01 -1.05 13.25
N SER A 118 6.02 -1.39 14.08
CA SER A 118 5.46 -2.76 14.11
C SER A 118 4.71 -3.12 12.82
N THR A 119 3.86 -2.23 12.33
CA THR A 119 3.14 -2.48 11.06
C THR A 119 4.11 -2.57 9.88
N PHE A 120 5.13 -1.70 9.82
CA PHE A 120 6.14 -1.75 8.76
C PHE A 120 7.02 -3.00 8.83
N LYS A 121 7.29 -3.58 10.02
CA LYS A 121 7.92 -4.91 10.10
C LYS A 121 7.12 -5.98 9.36
N GLY A 122 5.79 -5.95 9.46
CA GLY A 122 4.91 -6.86 8.73
C GLY A 122 4.98 -6.66 7.21
N VAL A 123 4.94 -5.40 6.76
CA VAL A 123 5.09 -5.05 5.34
C VAL A 123 6.47 -5.47 4.79
N ILE A 124 7.54 -5.17 5.53
CA ILE A 124 8.92 -5.54 5.18
C ILE A 124 9.06 -7.06 5.01
N ARG A 125 8.49 -7.84 5.93
CA ARG A 125 8.48 -9.31 5.82
C ARG A 125 7.81 -9.77 4.53
N ALA A 126 6.68 -9.18 4.16
CA ALA A 126 5.98 -9.52 2.92
C ALA A 126 6.79 -9.12 1.67
N LEU A 127 7.41 -7.93 1.66
CA LEU A 127 8.28 -7.48 0.55
C LEU A 127 9.46 -8.43 0.33
N ARG A 128 10.07 -8.94 1.41
CA ARG A 128 11.19 -9.89 1.32
C ARG A 128 10.82 -11.20 0.63
N GLU A 129 9.60 -11.69 0.80
CA GLU A 129 9.15 -12.94 0.18
C GLU A 129 9.04 -12.84 -1.35
N VAL A 130 8.78 -11.64 -1.88
CA VAL A 130 8.43 -11.44 -3.30
C VAL A 130 9.34 -10.46 -4.03
N ALA A 131 10.44 -10.02 -3.42
CA ALA A 131 11.32 -9.00 -3.98
C ALA A 131 11.81 -9.28 -5.42
N PRO A 132 12.22 -10.52 -5.79
CA PRO A 132 12.61 -10.81 -7.17
C PRO A 132 11.47 -10.54 -8.17
N LEU A 133 10.23 -10.90 -7.80
CA LEU A 133 9.06 -10.69 -8.64
C LEU A 133 8.68 -9.20 -8.72
N LEU A 134 8.85 -8.45 -7.64
CA LEU A 134 8.65 -6.98 -7.67
C LEU A 134 9.59 -6.30 -8.67
N ILE A 135 10.84 -6.78 -8.77
CA ILE A 135 11.81 -6.28 -9.75
C ILE A 135 11.41 -6.71 -11.17
N GLU A 136 11.05 -7.99 -11.36
CA GLU A 136 10.60 -8.51 -12.66
C GLU A 136 9.40 -7.73 -13.21
N HIS A 137 8.43 -7.41 -12.34
CA HIS A 137 7.24 -6.64 -12.69
C HIS A 137 7.47 -5.12 -12.77
N ASN A 138 8.71 -4.64 -12.60
CA ASN A 138 9.08 -3.23 -12.60
C ASN A 138 8.17 -2.41 -11.65
N VAL A 139 8.02 -2.88 -10.41
CA VAL A 139 7.15 -2.25 -9.41
C VAL A 139 7.87 -1.07 -8.76
N LYS A 140 7.26 0.11 -8.85
CA LYS A 140 7.70 1.32 -8.14
C LYS A 140 6.93 1.48 -6.84
N ILE A 141 7.62 1.56 -5.72
CA ILE A 141 7.03 1.61 -4.38
C ILE A 141 7.17 3.02 -3.81
N TRP A 142 6.04 3.60 -3.41
CA TRP A 142 5.98 4.94 -2.86
C TRP A 142 5.43 4.88 -1.43
N VAL A 143 6.27 5.29 -0.47
CA VAL A 143 5.96 5.19 0.95
C VAL A 143 5.75 6.58 1.53
N ARG A 144 4.61 6.80 2.20
CA ARG A 144 4.41 7.99 3.04
C ARG A 144 3.68 7.61 4.32
N ARG A 145 4.33 7.78 5.47
CA ARG A 145 3.73 7.43 6.76
C ARG A 145 4.23 8.28 7.92
N ALA A 146 3.36 8.43 8.92
CA ALA A 146 3.65 9.11 10.17
C ALA A 146 2.81 8.54 11.33
N GLY A 147 3.19 8.83 12.57
CA GLY A 147 2.56 8.32 13.79
C GLY A 147 3.56 7.75 14.80
N PRO A 148 3.13 7.05 15.85
CA PRO A 148 4.03 6.45 16.84
C PRO A 148 5.14 5.60 16.21
N ASN A 149 6.39 5.88 16.55
CA ASN A 149 7.61 5.20 16.08
C ASN A 149 7.81 5.24 14.55
N TYR A 150 7.27 6.24 13.86
CA TYR A 150 7.39 6.31 12.40
C TYR A 150 8.83 6.45 11.92
N GLN A 151 9.71 7.17 12.63
CA GLN A 151 11.10 7.35 12.21
C GLN A 151 11.83 6.01 12.10
N GLU A 152 11.62 5.11 13.07
CA GLU A 152 12.15 3.74 13.02
C GLU A 152 11.54 2.96 11.86
N GLY A 153 10.22 3.03 11.68
CA GLY A 153 9.53 2.38 10.56
C GLY A 153 10.07 2.83 9.20
N LEU A 154 10.15 4.14 8.95
CA LEU A 154 10.65 4.73 7.70
C LEU A 154 12.12 4.38 7.48
N LYS A 155 12.96 4.42 8.53
CA LYS A 155 14.36 4.00 8.45
C LYS A 155 14.48 2.54 8.00
N ASN A 156 13.71 1.65 8.63
CA ASN A 156 13.78 0.22 8.37
C ASN A 156 13.26 -0.14 6.96
N ILE A 157 12.15 0.46 6.51
CA ILE A 157 11.61 0.17 5.17
C ILE A 157 12.53 0.72 4.07
N LYS A 158 13.12 1.90 4.28
CA LYS A 158 14.12 2.47 3.36
C LYS A 158 15.37 1.59 3.25
N ALA A 159 15.88 1.11 4.38
CA ALA A 159 17.02 0.20 4.41
C ALA A 159 16.73 -1.11 3.65
N VAL A 160 15.52 -1.65 3.80
CA VAL A 160 15.05 -2.84 3.07
C VAL A 160 14.91 -2.58 1.57
N GLY A 161 14.40 -1.41 1.16
CA GLY A 161 14.36 -1.04 -0.26
C GLY A 161 15.74 -1.06 -0.91
N GLN A 162 16.75 -0.51 -0.21
CA GLN A 162 18.15 -0.53 -0.66
C GLN A 162 18.74 -1.95 -0.67
N GLU A 163 18.55 -2.71 0.40
CA GLU A 163 19.05 -4.09 0.54
C GLU A 163 18.51 -5.00 -0.58
N LEU A 164 17.22 -4.90 -0.86
CA LEU A 164 16.53 -5.72 -1.85
C LEU A 164 16.57 -5.14 -3.27
N LYS A 165 17.20 -3.97 -3.45
CA LYS A 165 17.28 -3.24 -4.74
C LYS A 165 15.89 -2.94 -5.35
N LEU A 166 14.93 -2.61 -4.51
CA LEU A 166 13.59 -2.20 -4.93
C LEU A 166 13.61 -0.71 -5.32
N ASP A 167 12.88 -0.35 -6.38
CA ASP A 167 12.61 1.06 -6.73
C ASP A 167 11.63 1.62 -5.69
N MET A 168 12.16 2.25 -4.63
CA MET A 168 11.39 2.67 -3.46
C MET A 168 11.75 4.09 -3.03
N HIS A 169 10.71 4.94 -2.95
CA HIS A 169 10.82 6.32 -2.49
C HIS A 169 10.09 6.49 -1.16
N VAL A 170 10.77 7.04 -0.15
CA VAL A 170 10.25 7.06 1.23
C VAL A 170 10.10 8.49 1.76
N PHE A 171 8.92 8.81 2.29
CA PHE A 171 8.56 10.14 2.77
C PHE A 171 7.91 10.10 4.16
N GLY A 172 8.15 11.15 4.95
CA GLY A 172 7.62 11.34 6.29
C GLY A 172 6.43 12.32 6.38
N PRO A 173 6.16 12.87 7.57
CA PRO A 173 5.05 13.79 7.80
C PRO A 173 5.18 15.13 7.07
N GLU A 174 6.38 15.52 6.66
CA GLU A 174 6.66 16.73 5.86
C GLU A 174 6.02 16.67 4.47
N MET A 175 5.80 15.47 3.92
CA MET A 175 5.08 15.26 2.69
C MET A 175 3.57 15.27 2.94
N HIS A 176 2.79 15.94 2.08
CA HIS A 176 1.33 15.90 2.12
C HIS A 176 0.81 14.45 2.10
N VAL A 177 -0.33 14.17 2.74
CA VAL A 177 -0.80 12.79 2.96
C VAL A 177 -0.89 11.95 1.67
N SER A 178 -1.41 12.52 0.59
CA SER A 178 -1.47 11.94 -0.75
C SER A 178 -0.41 12.50 -1.70
N GLY A 179 0.56 13.26 -1.19
CA GLY A 179 1.56 13.99 -1.99
C GLY A 179 2.40 13.07 -2.87
N ILE A 180 2.61 11.81 -2.47
CA ILE A 180 3.34 10.81 -3.26
C ILE A 180 2.61 10.33 -4.51
N VAL A 181 1.28 10.51 -4.60
CA VAL A 181 0.48 10.09 -5.75
C VAL A 181 0.87 10.84 -7.02
N PRO A 182 0.86 12.19 -7.07
CA PRO A 182 1.30 12.90 -8.25
C PRO A 182 2.78 12.69 -8.56
N LEU A 183 3.64 12.47 -7.56
CA LEU A 183 5.07 12.17 -7.82
C LEU A 183 5.23 10.86 -8.61
N ALA A 184 4.43 9.86 -8.28
CA ALA A 184 4.48 8.55 -8.92
C ALA A 184 3.80 8.50 -10.30
N LEU A 185 2.70 9.24 -10.47
CA LEU A 185 1.79 9.07 -11.61
C LEU A 185 1.85 10.20 -12.63
N VAL A 186 2.27 11.41 -12.25
CA VAL A 186 2.26 12.56 -13.16
C VAL A 186 3.69 12.84 -13.65
N PRO A 187 3.96 12.75 -14.97
CA PRO A 187 5.29 13.01 -15.52
C PRO A 187 5.85 14.37 -15.10
N GLY A 188 7.13 14.40 -14.70
CA GLY A 188 7.83 15.62 -14.31
C GLY A 188 7.47 16.18 -12.92
N LYS A 189 6.60 15.52 -12.13
CA LYS A 189 6.31 15.96 -10.77
C LYS A 189 7.34 15.49 -9.74
N TYR A 190 8.01 14.37 -9.99
CA TYR A 190 9.14 13.96 -9.17
C TYR A 190 10.43 14.61 -9.68
N THR A 191 10.98 15.52 -8.88
CA THR A 191 12.12 16.36 -9.25
C THR A 191 13.23 16.26 -8.20
N PRO A 192 14.50 16.58 -8.55
CA PRO A 192 15.64 16.40 -7.64
C PRO A 192 15.60 17.23 -6.35
N ASP A 193 14.79 18.28 -6.29
CA ASP A 193 14.60 19.13 -5.10
C ASP A 193 13.68 18.49 -4.05
N ILE A 194 12.92 17.46 -4.42
CA ILE A 194 12.05 16.73 -3.50
C ILE A 194 12.90 15.82 -2.63
N LYS A 195 12.98 16.16 -1.34
CA LYS A 195 13.75 15.40 -0.36
C LYS A 195 12.97 14.20 0.15
N GLU A 196 13.56 13.03 0.00
CA GLU A 196 13.11 11.80 0.67
C GLU A 196 13.53 11.79 2.15
N PHE A 197 12.87 10.95 2.95
CA PHE A 197 13.18 10.76 4.35
C PHE A 197 14.67 10.42 4.58
N GLY A 198 15.35 11.25 5.36
CA GLY A 198 16.77 11.08 5.69
C GLY A 198 17.75 11.56 4.62
N ALA A 199 17.28 12.29 3.59
CA ALA A 199 18.12 13.03 2.64
C ALA A 199 18.47 14.44 3.14
#